data_AF-A0A6C0L5I6-F1
#
_entry.id   AF-A0A6C0L5I6-F1
#
_cell.length_a   1.000
_cell.length_b   1.000
_cell.length_c   1.000
_cell.angle_alpha   90.00
_cell.angle_beta   90.00
_cell.angle_gamma   90.00
#
_symmetry.space_group_name_H-M   'P 1'
#
loop_
_entity.id
_entity.type
_entity.pdbx_description
1 polymer ?
#
loop_
_entity_poly.entity_id
_entity_poly.type
_entity_poly.pdbx_seq_one_letter_code
_entity_poly.pdbx_strand_id
1 'polypeptide(L)'
;MSEVMDQAVIGMPYEMALGCEVSRRQYYSRANAVLAERDALAAKLAMLEDAAAKGDAARQQCGGMEMEIEELRAELAELRAEAEQLRKDAERYRWLRERDLETISRGGVLNLEDLDAEIDAARCSNSDGPAS
;
A
#
# COMPACT_ATOMS: atom_id res chain seq x y z
N MET A 1 9.74 -53.41 -1.10
CA MET A 1 8.61 -54.16 -1.69
C MET A 1 8.09 -53.32 -2.84
N SER A 2 7.79 -53.93 -3.99
CA SER A 2 7.41 -53.16 -5.19
C SER A 2 6.03 -52.54 -5.03
N GLU A 3 5.84 -51.36 -5.62
CA GLU A 3 4.57 -50.63 -5.72
C GLU A 3 3.41 -51.52 -6.22
N VAL A 4 3.73 -52.50 -7.07
CA VAL A 4 2.80 -53.48 -7.62
C VAL A 4 2.25 -54.43 -6.54
N MET A 5 3.07 -54.83 -5.57
CA MET A 5 2.59 -55.65 -4.45
C MET A 5 1.73 -54.85 -3.48
N ASP A 6 2.06 -53.57 -3.25
CA ASP A 6 1.25 -52.69 -2.41
C ASP A 6 -0.13 -52.43 -3.02
N GLN A 7 -0.20 -52.19 -4.34
CA GLN A 7 -1.46 -52.01 -5.08
C GLN A 7 -2.33 -53.27 -5.03
N ALA A 8 -1.71 -54.45 -5.13
CA ALA A 8 -2.40 -55.74 -5.08
C ALA A 8 -2.96 -56.06 -3.68
N VAL A 9 -2.28 -55.62 -2.60
CA VAL A 9 -2.76 -55.78 -1.22
C VAL A 9 -3.93 -54.82 -0.93
N ILE A 10 -3.92 -53.61 -1.49
CA ILE A 10 -5.01 -52.63 -1.35
C ILE A 10 -6.25 -53.05 -2.16
N GLY A 11 -6.07 -53.63 -3.34
CA GLY A 11 -7.17 -54.11 -4.19
C GLY A 11 -7.73 -55.48 -3.83
N MET A 12 -7.13 -56.19 -2.86
CA MET A 12 -7.59 -57.51 -2.44
C MET A 12 -8.88 -57.43 -1.60
N PRO A 13 -9.84 -58.35 -1.78
CA PRO A 13 -11.01 -58.42 -0.92
C PRO A 13 -10.59 -58.59 0.54
N TYR A 14 -11.19 -57.82 1.44
CA TYR A 14 -10.88 -57.79 2.87
C TYR A 14 -10.83 -59.19 3.51
N GLU A 15 -11.72 -60.08 3.10
CA GLU A 15 -11.76 -61.46 3.57
C GLU A 15 -10.51 -62.27 3.20
N MET A 16 -9.94 -62.04 2.02
CA MET A 16 -8.75 -62.73 1.53
C MET A 16 -7.46 -62.18 2.14
N ALA A 17 -7.43 -60.88 2.43
CA ALA A 17 -6.34 -60.22 3.16
C ALA A 17 -6.23 -60.68 4.63
N LEU A 18 -7.32 -61.18 5.22
CA LEU A 18 -7.38 -61.62 6.62
C LEU A 18 -7.32 -63.14 6.82
N GLY A 19 -7.32 -63.92 5.73
CA GLY A 19 -7.37 -65.38 5.75
C GLY A 19 -6.14 -66.07 6.33
N CYS A 20 -5.00 -65.38 6.44
CA CYS A 20 -3.82 -65.86 7.16
C CYS A 20 -3.16 -64.73 7.96
N GLU A 21 -2.40 -65.10 9.01
CA GLU A 21 -1.79 -64.13 9.94
C GLU A 21 -0.80 -63.18 9.25
N VAL A 22 -0.03 -63.67 8.28
CA VAL A 22 0.98 -62.88 7.56
C VAL A 22 0.31 -61.78 6.74
N SER A 23 -0.73 -62.11 5.96
CA SER A 23 -1.49 -61.14 5.16
C SER A 23 -2.19 -60.11 6.04
N ARG A 24 -2.75 -60.54 7.18
CA ARG A 24 -3.38 -59.64 8.16
C ARG A 24 -2.39 -58.60 8.68
N ARG A 25 -1.18 -59.03 9.06
CA ARG A 25 -0.13 -58.16 9.60
C ARG A 25 0.37 -57.17 8.55
N GLN A 26 0.51 -57.60 7.29
CA GLN A 26 0.90 -56.73 6.18
C GLN A 26 -0.17 -55.67 5.89
N TYR A 27 -1.45 -56.08 5.88
CA TYR A 27 -2.57 -55.17 5.67
C TYR A 27 -2.64 -54.07 6.75
N TYR A 28 -2.56 -54.45 8.04
CA TYR A 28 -2.54 -53.48 9.13
C TYR A 28 -1.30 -52.58 9.09
N SER A 29 -0.12 -53.13 8.78
CA SER A 29 1.09 -52.33 8.63
C SER A 29 0.94 -51.28 7.53
N ARG A 30 0.30 -51.63 6.41
CA ARG A 30 0.10 -50.69 5.30
C ARG A 30 -1.01 -49.68 5.59
N ALA A 31 -2.12 -50.11 6.18
CA ALA A 31 -3.18 -49.21 6.62
C ALA A 31 -2.65 -48.16 7.62
N ASN A 32 -1.82 -48.58 8.58
CA ASN A 32 -1.16 -47.65 9.51
C ASN A 32 -0.17 -46.72 8.80
N ALA A 33 0.55 -47.20 7.80
CA ALA A 33 1.44 -46.35 7.00
C ALA A 33 0.66 -45.28 6.21
N VAL A 34 -0.46 -45.65 5.58
CA VAL A 34 -1.32 -44.70 4.85
C VAL A 34 -1.97 -43.68 5.79
N LEU A 35 -2.40 -44.10 6.98
CA LEU A 35 -2.90 -43.19 8.00
C LEU A 35 -1.81 -42.20 8.45
N ALA A 36 -0.58 -42.67 8.67
CA ALA A 36 0.55 -41.81 9.02
C ALA A 36 0.91 -40.83 7.89
N GLU A 37 0.88 -41.27 6.63
CA GLU A 37 1.10 -40.41 5.46
C GLU A 37 0.00 -39.34 5.35
N ARG A 38 -1.27 -39.71 5.57
CA ARG A 38 -2.40 -38.77 5.60
C ARG A 38 -2.20 -37.73 6.71
N ASP A 39 -1.82 -38.15 7.90
CA ASP A 39 -1.62 -37.25 9.04
C ASP A 39 -0.43 -36.30 8.80
N ALA A 40 0.64 -36.80 8.17
CA ALA A 40 1.77 -35.99 7.76
C ALA A 40 1.39 -34.98 6.66
N LEU A 41 0.54 -35.37 5.69
CA LEU A 41 0.03 -34.47 4.65
C LEU A 41 -0.91 -33.42 5.24
N ALA A 42 -1.80 -33.80 6.17
CA ALA A 42 -2.68 -32.88 6.87
C ALA A 42 -1.87 -31.83 7.67
N ALA A 43 -0.80 -32.26 8.36
CA ALA A 43 0.10 -31.35 9.06
C ALA A 43 0.81 -30.38 8.09
N LYS A 44 1.25 -30.85 6.91
CA LYS A 44 1.84 -29.99 5.89
C LYS A 44 0.85 -28.98 5.32
N LEU A 45 -0.40 -29.40 5.07
CA LEU A 45 -1.46 -28.49 4.62
C LEU A 45 -1.73 -27.40 5.66
N ALA A 46 -1.87 -27.76 6.93
CA ALA A 46 -2.06 -26.79 8.00
C ALA A 46 -0.90 -25.77 8.10
N MET A 47 0.35 -26.22 7.92
CA MET A 47 1.51 -25.32 7.88
C MET A 47 1.48 -24.37 6.68
N LEU A 48 1.08 -24.85 5.50
CA LEU A 48 0.97 -24.03 4.30
C LEU A 48 -0.18 -23.01 4.39
N GLU A 49 -1.31 -23.41 4.97
CA GLU A 49 -2.45 -22.52 5.21
C GLU A 49 -2.10 -21.41 6.21
N ASP A 50 -1.40 -21.72 7.31
CA ASP A 50 -0.91 -20.71 8.24
C ASP A 50 0.10 -19.76 7.58
N ALA A 51 1.00 -20.29 6.75
CA ALA A 51 1.93 -19.46 5.98
C ALA A 51 1.20 -18.55 4.96
N ALA A 52 0.16 -19.06 4.30
CA ALA A 52 -0.67 -18.28 3.37
C ALA A 52 -1.44 -17.18 4.10
N ALA A 53 -2.07 -17.50 5.24
CA ALA A 53 -2.78 -16.52 6.07
C ALA A 53 -1.86 -15.38 6.54
N LYS A 54 -0.63 -15.69 6.93
CA LYS A 54 0.40 -14.69 7.27
C LYS A 54 0.78 -13.82 6.06
N GLY A 55 0.87 -14.41 4.87
CA GLY A 55 1.13 -13.69 3.63
C GLY A 55 0.01 -12.73 3.24
N ASP A 56 -1.25 -13.16 3.37
CA ASP A 56 -2.41 -12.31 3.08
C ASP A 56 -2.57 -11.18 4.09
N ALA A 57 -2.31 -11.44 5.38
CA ALA A 57 -2.27 -10.40 6.41
C ALA A 57 -1.20 -9.33 6.12
N ALA A 58 -0.01 -9.75 5.69
CA ALA A 58 1.06 -8.82 5.31
C ALA A 58 0.65 -7.97 4.09
N ARG A 59 0.03 -8.56 3.06
CA ARG A 59 -0.46 -7.82 1.90
C ARG A 59 -1.53 -6.80 2.27
N GLN A 60 -2.47 -7.18 3.13
CA GLN A 60 -3.52 -6.27 3.59
C GLN A 60 -2.94 -5.08 4.37
N GLN A 61 -1.93 -5.32 5.21
CA GLN A 61 -1.22 -4.25 5.93
C GLN A 61 -0.47 -3.33 4.96
N CYS A 62 0.23 -3.88 3.96
CA CYS A 62 0.90 -3.09 2.94
C CYS A 62 -0.09 -2.20 2.16
N GLY A 63 -1.23 -2.74 1.75
CA GLY A 63 -2.27 -1.95 1.07
C GLY A 63 -2.82 -0.81 1.94
N GLY A 64 -2.98 -1.03 3.24
CA GLY A 64 -3.38 0.03 4.18
C GLY A 64 -2.32 1.12 4.32
N MET A 65 -1.04 0.75 4.43
CA MET A 65 0.07 1.70 4.51
C MET A 65 0.25 2.50 3.21
N GLU A 66 0.03 1.88 2.04
CA GLU A 66 0.08 2.58 0.75
C GLU A 66 -0.98 3.67 0.64
N MET A 67 -2.20 3.39 1.10
CA MET A 67 -3.26 4.40 1.18
C MET A 67 -2.91 5.56 2.11
N GLU A 68 -2.39 5.27 3.31
CA GLU A 68 -1.94 6.31 4.25
C GLU A 68 -0.83 7.18 3.64
N ILE A 69 0.11 6.57 2.91
CA ILE A 69 1.16 7.31 2.20
C ILE A 69 0.58 8.22 1.12
N GLU A 70 -0.42 7.76 0.37
CA GLU A 70 -1.08 8.57 -0.66
C GLU A 70 -1.85 9.74 -0.04
N GLU A 71 -2.60 9.52 1.05
CA GLU A 71 -3.28 10.59 1.79
C GLU A 71 -2.30 11.63 2.32
N LEU A 72 -1.23 11.20 3.00
CA LEU A 72 -0.19 12.10 3.51
C LEU A 72 0.51 12.88 2.39
N ARG A 73 0.69 12.27 1.21
CA ARG A 73 1.25 12.97 0.04
C ARG A 73 0.29 14.02 -0.50
N ALA A 74 -1.02 13.76 -0.51
CA ALA A 74 -2.03 14.73 -0.90
C ALA A 74 -2.07 15.91 0.08
N GLU A 75 -2.10 15.65 1.39
CA GLU A 75 -2.05 16.68 2.42
C GLU A 75 -0.78 17.55 2.32
N LEU A 76 0.39 16.94 2.09
CA LEU A 76 1.62 17.69 1.86
C LEU A 76 1.56 18.57 0.61
N ALA A 77 0.87 18.14 -0.45
CA ALA A 77 0.70 18.93 -1.65
C ALA A 77 -0.20 20.16 -1.39
N GLU A 78 -1.29 19.96 -0.64
CA GLU A 78 -2.19 21.04 -0.24
C GLU A 78 -1.48 22.06 0.65
N LEU A 79 -0.79 21.62 1.70
CA LEU A 79 -0.02 22.50 2.59
C LEU A 79 1.07 23.29 1.86
N ARG A 80 1.72 22.68 0.86
CA ARG A 80 2.69 23.39 0.01
C ARG A 80 2.02 24.47 -0.85
N ALA A 81 0.84 24.20 -1.38
CA ALA A 81 0.08 25.18 -2.15
C ALA A 81 -0.35 26.36 -1.26
N GLU A 82 -0.82 26.09 -0.05
CA GLU A 82 -1.16 27.12 0.93
C GLU A 82 0.05 27.98 1.32
N ALA A 83 1.19 27.35 1.60
CA ALA A 83 2.42 28.07 1.92
C ALA A 83 2.88 28.98 0.77
N GLU A 84 2.74 28.53 -0.47
CA GLU A 84 3.06 29.34 -1.66
C GLU A 84 2.09 30.53 -1.82
N GLN A 85 0.80 30.34 -1.52
CA GLN A 85 -0.16 31.46 -1.52
C GLN A 85 0.17 32.48 -0.44
N LEU A 86 0.43 32.03 0.79
CA LEU A 86 0.83 32.90 1.89
C LEU A 86 2.13 33.66 1.58
N ARG A 87 3.06 33.03 0.86
CA ARG A 87 4.28 33.70 0.39
C ARG A 87 3.96 34.82 -0.60
N LYS A 88 3.12 34.54 -1.60
CA LYS A 88 2.67 35.55 -2.58
C LYS A 88 1.94 36.70 -1.91
N ASP A 89 1.10 36.42 -0.93
CA ASP A 89 0.40 37.43 -0.14
C ASP A 89 1.38 38.25 0.71
N ALA A 90 2.36 37.61 1.34
CA ALA A 90 3.39 38.31 2.11
C ALA A 90 4.26 39.24 1.25
N GLU A 91 4.56 38.84 0.02
CA GLU A 91 5.26 39.67 -0.98
C GLU A 91 4.39 40.86 -1.42
N ARG A 92 3.10 40.62 -1.69
CA ARG A 92 2.11 41.66 -1.99
C ARG A 92 2.01 42.69 -0.85
N TYR A 93 1.93 42.23 0.40
CA TYR A 93 1.91 43.14 1.56
C TYR A 93 3.22 43.89 1.76
N ARG A 94 4.38 43.31 1.40
CA ARG A 94 5.66 44.03 1.42
C ARG A 94 5.67 45.17 0.39
N TRP A 95 5.28 44.87 -0.84
CA TRP A 95 5.19 45.86 -1.92
C TRP A 95 4.22 47.01 -1.57
N LEU A 96 3.03 46.67 -1.07
CA LEU A 96 2.04 47.65 -0.60
C LEU A 96 2.64 48.56 0.49
N ARG A 97 3.33 47.98 1.48
CA ARG A 97 3.97 48.76 2.56
C ARG A 97 5.10 49.68 2.06
N GLU A 98 5.97 49.20 1.18
CA GLU A 98 7.05 50.02 0.62
C GLU A 98 6.50 51.20 -0.21
N ARG A 99 5.48 50.93 -1.02
CA ARG A 99 4.84 51.94 -1.85
C ARG A 99 3.97 52.92 -1.04
N ASP A 100 3.28 52.47 -0.01
CA ASP A 100 2.52 53.35 0.88
C ASP A 100 3.44 54.30 1.65
N LEU A 101 4.63 53.85 2.08
CA LEU A 101 5.64 54.72 2.66
C LEU A 101 6.12 55.79 1.66
N GLU A 102 6.33 55.42 0.40
CA GLU A 102 6.66 56.36 -0.67
C GLU A 102 5.50 57.34 -0.96
N THR A 103 4.27 56.84 -0.95
CA THR A 103 3.06 57.63 -1.23
C THR A 103 2.77 58.62 -0.10
N ILE A 104 2.90 58.19 1.16
CA ILE A 104 2.84 59.04 2.35
C ILE A 104 3.98 60.07 2.33
N SER A 105 5.20 59.66 1.95
CA SER A 105 6.35 60.57 1.77
C SER A 105 6.10 61.63 0.69
N ARG A 106 5.28 61.34 -0.33
CA ARG A 106 4.90 62.27 -1.40
C ARG A 106 3.58 63.00 -1.14
N GLY A 107 2.92 62.74 0.00
CA GLY A 107 1.68 63.41 0.42
C GLY A 107 0.42 62.96 -0.32
N GLY A 108 0.41 61.78 -0.95
CA GLY A 108 -0.75 61.26 -1.70
C GLY A 108 -1.71 60.44 -0.83
N VAL A 109 -3.01 60.45 -1.18
CA VAL A 109 -4.05 59.56 -0.64
C VAL A 109 -4.57 58.70 -1.80
N LEU A 110 -4.51 57.37 -1.68
CA LEU A 110 -4.95 56.43 -2.73
C LEU A 110 -6.33 55.86 -2.43
N ASN A 111 -7.18 55.79 -3.45
CA ASN A 111 -8.46 55.07 -3.42
C ASN A 111 -8.22 53.56 -3.62
N LEU A 112 -9.00 52.72 -2.94
CA LEU A 112 -8.81 51.26 -2.92
C LEU A 112 -9.10 50.56 -4.26
N GLU A 113 -9.99 51.09 -5.10
CA GLU A 113 -10.40 50.42 -6.35
C GLU A 113 -9.39 50.60 -7.49
N ASP A 114 -8.73 51.76 -7.58
CA ASP A 114 -7.66 52.00 -8.56
C ASP A 114 -6.38 51.20 -8.22
N LEU A 115 -6.22 50.85 -6.94
CA LEU A 115 -5.05 50.17 -6.41
C LEU A 115 -4.93 48.71 -6.88
N ASP A 116 -6.03 47.96 -6.87
CA ASP A 116 -6.01 46.55 -7.28
C ASP A 116 -5.70 46.41 -8.79
N ALA A 117 -6.25 47.29 -9.63
CA ALA A 117 -5.97 47.31 -11.07
C ALA A 117 -4.49 47.64 -11.40
N GLU A 118 -3.88 48.53 -10.61
CA GLU A 118 -2.49 48.95 -10.79
C GLU A 118 -1.48 47.90 -10.27
N ILE A 119 -1.84 47.15 -9.23
CA ILE A 119 -1.08 45.99 -8.72
C ILE A 119 -1.01 44.88 -9.77
N ASP A 120 -2.15 44.53 -10.37
CA ASP A 120 -2.20 43.47 -11.37
C ASP A 120 -1.45 43.86 -12.65
N ALA A 121 -1.55 45.14 -13.07
CA ALA A 121 -0.78 45.66 -14.21
C ALA A 121 0.74 45.65 -13.97
N ALA A 122 1.19 46.06 -12.78
CA ALA A 122 2.61 46.06 -12.42
C ALA A 122 3.19 44.63 -12.35
N ARG A 123 2.44 43.66 -11.81
CA ARG A 123 2.89 42.26 -11.75
C ARG A 123 2.97 41.62 -13.14
N CYS A 124 2.02 41.90 -14.03
CA CYS A 124 2.08 41.43 -15.43
C CYS A 124 3.31 41.97 -16.18
N SER A 125 3.68 43.24 -15.96
CA SER A 125 4.87 43.82 -16.60
C SER A 125 6.21 43.24 -16.11
N ASN A 126 6.26 42.71 -14.88
CA ASN A 126 7.46 42.10 -14.30
C ASN A 126 7.63 40.62 -14.65
N SER A 127 6.58 39.91 -15.09
CA SER A 127 6.66 38.53 -15.57
C SER A 127 7.13 38.40 -17.03
N ASP A 128 7.19 39.50 -17.78
CA ASP A 128 7.63 39.56 -19.19
C ASP A 128 9.14 39.91 -19.35
N GLY A 129 9.93 39.78 -18.28
CA GLY A 129 11.40 39.88 -18.36
C GLY A 129 12.00 38.69 -19.13
N PRO A 130 12.97 38.92 -20.04
CA PRO A 130 13.39 37.90 -21.00
C PRO A 130 14.01 36.70 -20.30
N ALA A 131 13.55 35.50 -20.67
CA ALA A 131 14.26 34.26 -20.40
C ALA A 131 15.71 34.42 -20.87
N SER A 132 16.66 34.31 -19.95
CA SER A 132 18.10 34.21 -20.21
C SER A 132 18.71 33.26 -19.21
#